data_AF-A0A839IMR9-F1
#
_entry.id   AF-A0A839IMR9-F1
#
_cell.length_a   1.000
_cell.length_b   1.000
_cell.length_c   1.000
_cell.angle_alpha   90.00
_cell.angle_beta   90.00
_cell.angle_gamma   90.00
#
_symmetry.space_group_name_H-M   'P 1'
#
loop_
_entity.id
_entity.type
_entity.pdbx_description
1 polymer ?
#
loop_
_entity_poly.entity_id
_entity_poly.type
_entity_poly.pdbx_seq_one_letter_code
_entity_poly.pdbx_strand_id
1 'polypeptide(L)'
;MQTASVSPVTSGATRISGQSPGAESHQASTETVPADVYAMYGPEPSAGHPASDADQADVGQAQTESPIPDPEPPQPEVLDAGPEQEAKPPDRIDQLFIRMQVNYGHIWSSRFGSAELMRAGKAEWGNALARCSDERLEIGVNRCFAEYDKAPSMTEFVRCCLPTPEEFGLPDSEDAYREVCCKAHNPNHPEVIANWSHPAVYLAGKATGWHDLQCGLSGVRNRFDKHYLQLCRQVMSGARLTIPQPREKALEQHQNGRSVRTEHEKRTAQSYLDQLKSQLGMRHGNTSQD
;
A
#
# COMPACT_ATOMS: atom_id res chain seq x y z
N MET A 1 23.95 -50.39 -45.90
CA MET A 1 25.07 -49.64 -46.50
C MET A 1 24.63 -48.20 -46.75
N GLN A 2 25.01 -47.28 -45.86
CA GLN A 2 25.37 -45.89 -46.18
C GLN A 2 25.76 -45.21 -44.86
N THR A 3 27.05 -44.93 -44.74
CA THR A 3 27.69 -44.17 -43.68
C THR A 3 27.92 -42.74 -44.17
N ALA A 4 27.51 -41.75 -43.40
CA ALA A 4 27.95 -40.36 -43.54
C ALA A 4 28.12 -39.81 -42.11
N SER A 5 29.34 -39.83 -41.56
CA SER A 5 30.42 -38.86 -41.74
C SER A 5 30.06 -37.47 -41.20
N VAL A 6 30.40 -37.28 -39.93
CA VAL A 6 30.35 -36.02 -39.18
C VAL A 6 31.71 -35.33 -39.33
N SER A 7 31.71 -34.02 -39.60
CA SER A 7 32.90 -33.15 -39.50
C SER A 7 32.62 -31.97 -38.57
N PRO A 8 33.65 -31.46 -37.85
CA PRO A 8 33.46 -30.56 -36.71
C PRO A 8 33.54 -29.07 -37.07
N VAL A 9 32.76 -28.26 -36.36
CA VAL A 9 32.81 -26.78 -36.39
C VAL A 9 33.98 -26.28 -35.55
N THR A 10 34.78 -25.39 -36.16
CA THR A 10 36.00 -24.81 -35.62
C THR A 10 35.71 -23.55 -34.80
N SER A 11 36.35 -23.46 -33.63
CA SER A 11 36.38 -22.29 -32.74
C SER A 11 36.97 -21.05 -33.40
N GLY A 12 36.30 -19.91 -33.25
CA GLY A 12 36.84 -18.57 -33.48
C GLY A 12 36.66 -17.72 -32.22
N ALA A 13 37.72 -17.64 -31.41
CA ALA A 13 37.79 -16.74 -30.27
C ALA A 13 38.35 -15.38 -30.74
N THR A 14 37.57 -14.32 -30.62
CA THR A 14 38.04 -12.95 -30.82
C THR A 14 38.12 -12.25 -29.47
N ARG A 15 39.37 -11.96 -29.09
CA ARG A 15 39.78 -11.23 -27.89
C ARG A 15 39.76 -9.73 -28.23
N ILE A 16 39.01 -8.94 -27.49
CA ILE A 16 39.10 -7.47 -27.51
C ILE A 16 39.37 -6.97 -26.09
N SER A 17 40.56 -6.40 -25.91
CA SER A 17 40.99 -5.68 -24.71
C SER A 17 40.58 -4.23 -24.79
N GLY A 18 40.28 -3.65 -23.63
CA GLY A 18 40.45 -2.24 -23.33
C GLY A 18 39.17 -1.42 -23.40
N GLN A 19 38.68 -0.96 -22.25
CA GLN A 19 38.81 0.44 -21.81
C GLN A 19 38.11 0.62 -20.46
N SER A 20 38.85 1.05 -19.44
CA SER A 20 38.29 1.66 -18.23
C SER A 20 37.77 3.06 -18.58
N PRO A 21 36.66 3.51 -17.96
CA PRO A 21 36.79 4.77 -17.22
C PRO A 21 35.93 4.84 -15.96
N GLY A 22 36.34 5.76 -15.08
CA GLY A 22 35.38 6.65 -14.41
C GLY A 22 34.86 6.17 -13.06
N ALA A 23 35.58 6.54 -12.01
CA ALA A 23 34.98 6.75 -10.70
C ALA A 23 34.03 7.96 -10.79
N GLU A 24 32.72 7.72 -10.70
CA GLU A 24 31.74 8.76 -10.45
C GLU A 24 31.05 8.49 -9.11
N SER A 25 31.21 9.49 -8.24
CA SER A 25 30.63 9.61 -6.93
C SER A 25 29.23 10.20 -7.10
N HIS A 26 28.19 9.43 -6.78
CA HIS A 26 26.83 9.97 -6.65
C HIS A 26 26.23 9.59 -5.30
N GLN A 27 26.27 10.62 -4.46
CA GLN A 27 25.43 10.95 -3.32
C GLN A 27 24.16 10.11 -3.18
N ALA A 28 23.99 9.54 -1.98
CA ALA A 28 22.73 8.99 -1.52
C ALA A 28 21.68 10.10 -1.45
N SER A 29 20.72 10.06 -2.37
CA SER A 29 19.49 10.86 -2.29
C SER A 29 18.65 10.32 -1.13
N THR A 30 18.62 11.05 -0.02
CA THR A 30 17.65 10.84 1.04
C THR A 30 16.27 11.22 0.51
N GLU A 31 15.44 10.21 0.27
CA GLU A 31 14.04 10.38 -0.09
C GLU A 31 13.32 11.07 1.07
N THR A 32 13.01 12.35 0.85
CA THR A 32 12.28 13.20 1.78
C THR A 32 10.82 12.81 1.69
N VAL A 33 10.33 12.12 2.74
CA VAL A 33 8.90 11.82 2.90
C VAL A 33 8.14 13.15 3.02
N PRO A 34 7.12 13.42 2.19
CA PRO A 34 6.37 14.67 2.27
C PRO A 34 5.61 14.75 3.60
N ALA A 35 5.96 15.78 4.37
CA ALA A 35 5.32 16.17 5.62
C ALA A 35 3.94 16.78 5.32
N ASP A 36 2.90 15.96 5.27
CA ASP A 36 1.50 16.44 5.23
C ASP A 36 0.51 15.51 5.98
N VAL A 37 1.00 14.69 6.92
CA VAL A 37 0.14 13.80 7.76
C VAL A 37 0.04 14.27 9.22
N TYR A 38 0.60 15.42 9.57
CA TYR A 38 0.53 15.97 10.93
C TYR A 38 0.05 17.42 10.92
N ALA A 39 -1.21 17.63 10.56
CA ALA A 39 -1.91 18.90 10.77
C ALA A 39 -3.09 18.71 11.71
N MET A 40 -2.82 18.43 12.99
CA MET A 40 -3.83 18.51 14.06
C MET A 40 -3.30 19.02 15.41
N TYR A 41 -1.99 19.22 15.62
CA TYR A 41 -1.48 19.75 16.89
C TYR A 41 -0.25 20.64 16.66
N GLY A 42 -0.48 21.96 16.57
CA GLY A 42 0.54 22.99 16.70
C GLY A 42 0.59 23.59 18.12
N PRO A 43 1.64 24.35 18.47
CA PRO A 43 2.28 24.28 19.81
C PRO A 43 2.21 25.58 20.65
N GLU A 44 2.90 25.55 21.81
CA GLU A 44 3.41 26.65 22.68
C GLU A 44 2.67 26.87 24.03
N PRO A 45 3.29 27.48 25.07
CA PRO A 45 4.68 27.33 25.60
C PRO A 45 4.78 27.45 27.16
N SER A 46 6.03 27.54 27.67
CA SER A 46 6.45 28.17 28.96
C SER A 46 6.39 27.28 30.22
N ALA A 47 7.28 27.27 31.21
CA ALA A 47 8.48 28.00 31.66
C ALA A 47 9.32 26.96 32.48
N GLY A 48 10.62 27.03 32.76
CA GLY A 48 11.43 28.11 33.30
C GLY A 48 11.96 27.74 34.71
N HIS A 49 13.22 27.29 34.81
CA HIS A 49 14.19 27.44 35.93
C HIS A 49 13.84 26.94 37.36
N PRO A 50 14.78 26.89 38.33
CA PRO A 50 16.17 26.39 38.29
C PRO A 50 16.58 25.54 39.54
N ALA A 51 17.81 25.01 39.47
CA ALA A 51 18.79 24.67 40.50
C ALA A 51 18.45 24.72 42.02
N SER A 52 18.97 23.74 42.76
CA SER A 52 19.61 23.99 44.06
C SER A 52 20.76 23.02 44.32
N ASP A 53 21.80 23.62 44.86
CA ASP A 53 23.16 23.16 45.18
C ASP A 53 23.24 22.67 46.65
N ALA A 54 24.39 22.08 47.00
CA ALA A 54 24.91 21.75 48.34
C ALA A 54 24.21 20.57 49.09
N ASP A 55 24.87 19.72 49.89
CA ASP A 55 26.09 19.93 50.66
C ASP A 55 26.73 18.59 51.08
N GLN A 56 28.02 18.65 51.43
CA GLN A 56 28.93 17.56 51.79
C GLN A 56 29.24 17.62 53.29
N ALA A 57 29.20 16.49 54.01
CA ALA A 57 29.94 16.21 55.26
C ALA A 57 29.89 14.68 55.46
N ASP A 58 30.97 13.89 55.44
CA ASP A 58 32.26 13.85 56.14
C ASP A 58 32.23 13.25 57.57
N VAL A 59 32.95 12.11 57.67
CA VAL A 59 33.64 11.46 58.82
C VAL A 59 32.84 10.93 60.02
N GLY A 60 33.07 9.65 60.36
CA GLY A 60 32.89 9.20 61.76
C GLY A 60 32.86 7.69 62.05
N GLN A 61 33.98 6.99 61.86
CA GLN A 61 34.53 5.90 62.69
C GLN A 61 33.70 4.65 63.09
N ALA A 62 34.32 3.50 62.81
CA ALA A 62 33.95 2.16 63.26
C ALA A 62 34.39 1.89 64.71
N GLN A 63 33.54 1.18 65.45
CA GLN A 63 33.93 0.36 66.61
C GLN A 63 33.29 -1.02 66.50
N THR A 64 34.13 -2.01 66.78
CA THR A 64 33.92 -3.45 66.75
C THR A 64 33.46 -3.95 68.13
N GLU A 65 32.36 -4.70 68.21
CA GLU A 65 32.15 -5.69 69.26
C GLU A 65 31.20 -6.81 68.76
N SER A 66 31.67 -8.06 68.81
CA SER A 66 30.93 -9.31 68.55
C SER A 66 30.43 -9.88 69.90
N PRO A 67 29.64 -10.99 69.98
CA PRO A 67 28.78 -11.65 68.99
C PRO A 67 27.31 -11.83 69.49
N ILE A 68 26.46 -12.12 68.50
CA ILE A 68 25.01 -12.39 68.53
C ILE A 68 24.63 -13.55 69.48
N PRO A 69 23.61 -13.43 70.34
CA PRO A 69 22.86 -14.58 70.83
C PRO A 69 21.82 -14.99 69.76
N ASP A 70 21.79 -16.27 69.40
CA ASP A 70 20.87 -16.80 68.39
C ASP A 70 19.40 -16.41 68.67
N PRO A 71 18.65 -16.06 67.62
CA PRO A 71 17.25 -15.64 67.73
C PRO A 71 16.35 -16.82 68.08
N GLU A 72 15.49 -16.61 69.07
CA GLU A 72 14.30 -17.43 69.30
C GLU A 72 13.51 -17.53 68.00
N PRO A 73 13.18 -18.74 67.50
CA PRO A 73 12.48 -18.88 66.24
C PRO A 73 11.13 -18.15 66.34
N PRO A 74 10.85 -17.16 65.48
CA PRO A 74 9.54 -16.55 65.46
C PRO A 74 8.55 -17.64 65.08
N GLN A 75 7.54 -17.82 65.93
CA GLN A 75 6.39 -18.64 65.61
C GLN A 75 5.80 -18.16 64.28
N PRO A 76 5.21 -19.05 63.46
CA PRO A 76 4.56 -18.61 62.24
C PRO A 76 3.42 -17.67 62.61
N GLU A 77 3.69 -16.36 62.57
CA GLU A 77 2.66 -15.36 62.36
C GLU A 77 1.98 -15.79 61.07
N VAL A 78 0.75 -16.25 61.24
CA VAL A 78 -0.21 -16.42 60.16
C VAL A 78 -0.28 -15.08 59.45
N LEU A 79 0.50 -14.96 58.38
CA LEU A 79 0.34 -13.92 57.38
C LEU A 79 -1.11 -14.05 56.95
N ASP A 80 -1.93 -13.12 57.46
CA ASP A 80 -3.25 -12.83 56.98
C ASP A 80 -3.12 -12.68 55.47
N ALA A 81 -3.47 -13.75 54.76
CA ALA A 81 -3.64 -13.75 53.33
C ALA A 81 -4.86 -12.85 53.10
N GLY A 82 -4.59 -11.53 53.10
CA GLY A 82 -5.52 -10.52 52.63
C GLY A 82 -6.09 -11.00 51.30
N PRO A 83 -7.36 -10.71 51.05
CA PRO A 83 -8.14 -11.41 50.04
C PRO A 83 -7.32 -11.45 48.75
N GLU A 84 -7.07 -12.66 48.26
CA GLU A 84 -6.62 -12.89 46.89
C GLU A 84 -7.65 -12.16 46.03
N GLN A 85 -7.34 -10.90 45.69
CA GLN A 85 -8.14 -10.13 44.76
C GLN A 85 -8.06 -10.94 43.49
N GLU A 86 -9.14 -11.65 43.16
CA GLU A 86 -9.33 -12.31 41.88
C GLU A 86 -8.89 -11.30 40.83
N ALA A 87 -7.67 -11.49 40.32
CA ALA A 87 -7.04 -10.49 39.50
C ALA A 87 -7.87 -10.42 38.24
N LYS A 88 -8.57 -9.28 38.05
CA LYS A 88 -9.34 -9.02 36.84
C LYS A 88 -8.44 -9.40 35.65
N PRO A 89 -8.93 -10.22 34.70
CA PRO A 89 -8.11 -10.62 33.57
C PRO A 89 -7.55 -9.35 32.91
N PRO A 90 -6.25 -9.34 32.56
CA PRO A 90 -5.60 -8.16 32.02
C PRO A 90 -6.39 -7.65 30.81
N ASP A 91 -6.61 -6.35 30.74
CA ASP A 91 -7.27 -5.74 29.59
C ASP A 91 -6.44 -5.99 28.31
N ARG A 92 -7.05 -5.88 27.14
CA ARG A 92 -6.39 -6.14 25.85
C ARG A 92 -5.09 -5.33 25.67
N ILE A 93 -5.00 -4.13 26.24
CA ILE A 93 -3.78 -3.32 26.20
C ILE A 93 -2.71 -3.86 27.15
N ASP A 94 -3.10 -4.35 28.33
CA ASP A 94 -2.18 -5.02 29.24
C ASP A 94 -1.60 -6.28 28.60
N GLN A 95 -2.45 -7.08 27.94
CA GLN A 95 -2.02 -8.27 27.20
C GLN A 95 -1.04 -7.92 26.08
N LEU A 96 -1.32 -6.86 25.33
CA LEU A 96 -0.40 -6.35 24.30
C LEU A 96 0.97 -5.99 24.88
N PHE A 97 1.00 -5.24 25.98
CA PHE A 97 2.25 -4.83 26.63
C PHE A 97 3.02 -6.03 27.19
N ILE A 98 2.33 -7.05 27.71
CA ILE A 98 2.96 -8.32 28.12
C ILE A 98 3.59 -9.01 26.91
N ARG A 99 2.89 -9.09 25.77
CA ARG A 99 3.45 -9.70 24.54
C ARG A 99 4.67 -8.93 24.02
N MET A 100 4.63 -7.60 24.04
CA MET A 100 5.78 -6.76 23.68
C MET A 100 6.97 -7.02 24.62
N GLN A 101 6.70 -7.17 25.92
CA GLN A 101 7.71 -7.48 26.92
C GLN A 101 8.34 -8.87 26.70
N VAL A 102 7.55 -9.86 26.32
CA VAL A 102 8.02 -11.22 26.01
C VAL A 102 8.88 -11.23 24.74
N ASN A 103 8.47 -10.51 23.68
CA ASN A 103 9.16 -10.55 22.39
C ASN A 103 10.41 -9.66 22.34
N TYR A 104 10.38 -8.48 22.96
CA TYR A 104 11.46 -7.50 22.89
C TYR A 104 12.29 -7.38 24.18
N GLY A 105 11.86 -8.01 25.28
CA GLY A 105 12.62 -8.06 26.53
C GLY A 105 12.93 -6.67 27.10
N HIS A 106 14.16 -6.51 27.57
CA HIS A 106 14.62 -5.30 28.25
C HIS A 106 14.54 -4.02 27.38
N ILE A 107 14.56 -4.15 26.05
CA ILE A 107 14.43 -3.01 25.11
C ILE A 107 13.04 -2.38 25.24
N TRP A 108 12.02 -3.19 25.49
CA TRP A 108 10.67 -2.69 25.75
C TRP A 108 10.56 -2.09 27.15
N SER A 109 11.07 -2.79 28.17
CA SER A 109 10.99 -2.33 29.57
C SER A 109 11.68 -0.98 29.77
N SER A 110 12.85 -0.78 29.15
CA SER A 110 13.65 0.44 29.33
C SER A 110 12.98 1.71 28.84
N ARG A 111 11.95 1.61 27.98
CA ARG A 111 11.16 2.77 27.53
C ARG A 111 10.28 3.36 28.63
N PHE A 112 9.92 2.56 29.62
CA PHE A 112 9.03 2.95 30.69
C PHE A 112 9.81 2.90 32.01
N GLY A 113 10.60 3.95 32.25
CA GLY A 113 11.49 4.06 33.42
C GLY A 113 10.78 4.13 34.78
N SER A 114 9.45 4.17 34.81
CA SER A 114 8.65 4.11 36.04
C SER A 114 7.29 3.45 35.78
N ALA A 115 6.66 2.95 36.84
CA ALA A 115 5.30 2.41 36.78
C ALA A 115 4.27 3.48 36.33
N GLU A 116 4.54 4.76 36.60
CA GLU A 116 3.69 5.86 36.15
C GLU A 116 3.77 6.08 34.64
N LEU A 117 4.99 6.12 34.09
CA LEU A 117 5.20 6.22 32.64
C LEU A 117 4.63 4.99 31.91
N MET A 118 4.75 3.81 32.49
CA MET A 118 4.12 2.59 31.97
C MET A 118 2.59 2.75 31.87
N ARG A 119 1.95 3.26 32.93
CA ARG A 119 0.50 3.49 32.95
C ARG A 119 0.06 4.55 31.93
N ALA A 120 0.80 5.65 31.84
CA ALA A 120 0.56 6.70 30.84
C ALA A 120 0.72 6.15 29.41
N GLY A 121 1.75 5.35 29.17
CA GLY A 121 1.98 4.68 27.88
C GLY A 121 0.84 3.74 27.50
N LYS A 122 0.34 2.93 28.44
CA LYS A 122 -0.83 2.07 28.21
C LYS A 122 -2.08 2.88 27.91
N ALA A 123 -2.31 4.00 28.61
CA ALA A 123 -3.44 4.87 28.33
C ALA A 123 -3.36 5.46 26.92
N GLU A 124 -2.18 5.92 26.50
CA GLU A 124 -1.96 6.49 25.16
C GLU A 124 -2.15 5.44 24.05
N TRP A 125 -1.60 4.24 24.22
CA TRP A 125 -1.82 3.13 23.30
C TRP A 125 -3.28 2.69 23.27
N GLY A 126 -3.95 2.68 24.42
CA GLY A 126 -5.38 2.40 24.53
C GLY A 126 -6.22 3.40 23.74
N ASN A 127 -5.90 4.69 23.82
CA ASN A 127 -6.56 5.73 23.04
C ASN A 127 -6.31 5.57 21.54
N ALA A 128 -5.06 5.33 21.13
CA ALA A 128 -4.69 5.16 19.73
C ALA A 128 -5.36 3.91 19.10
N LEU A 129 -5.54 2.85 19.88
CA LEU A 129 -6.11 1.57 19.44
C LEU A 129 -7.62 1.44 19.75
N ALA A 130 -8.27 2.49 20.27
CA ALA A 130 -9.66 2.44 20.69
C ALA A 130 -10.64 2.04 19.58
N ARG A 131 -10.31 2.33 18.31
CA ARG A 131 -11.11 1.97 17.12
C ARG A 131 -10.68 0.64 16.48
N CYS A 132 -9.66 -0.01 17.00
CA CYS A 132 -9.13 -1.27 16.46
C CYS A 132 -9.90 -2.44 17.09
N SER A 133 -10.48 -3.33 16.29
CA SER A 133 -11.09 -4.56 16.83
C SER A 133 -10.02 -5.51 17.39
N ASP A 134 -10.42 -6.46 18.22
CA ASP A 134 -9.48 -7.44 18.80
C ASP A 134 -8.84 -8.32 17.70
N GLU A 135 -9.59 -8.66 16.66
CA GLU A 135 -9.07 -9.35 15.48
C GLU A 135 -7.98 -8.54 14.76
N ARG A 136 -8.23 -7.24 14.53
CA ARG A 136 -7.24 -6.35 13.92
C ARG A 136 -6.00 -6.17 14.79
N LEU A 137 -6.17 -6.17 16.12
CA LEU A 137 -5.07 -6.11 17.06
C LEU A 137 -4.19 -7.36 16.95
N GLU A 138 -4.79 -8.55 16.89
CA GLU A 138 -4.05 -9.80 16.76
C GLU A 138 -3.28 -9.87 15.44
N ILE A 139 -3.91 -9.47 14.32
CA ILE A 139 -3.24 -9.31 13.02
C ILE A 139 -2.06 -8.34 13.15
N GLY A 140 -2.27 -7.21 13.82
CA GLY A 140 -1.25 -6.19 14.05
C GLY A 140 -0.07 -6.71 14.86
N VAL A 141 -0.30 -7.52 15.89
CA VAL A 141 0.77 -8.13 16.67
C VAL A 141 1.60 -9.09 15.82
N ASN A 142 0.94 -9.97 15.06
CA ASN A 142 1.64 -10.95 14.22
C ASN A 142 2.47 -10.26 13.12
N ARG A 143 1.92 -9.22 12.49
CA ARG A 143 2.65 -8.39 11.51
C ARG A 143 3.82 -7.67 12.15
N CYS A 144 3.60 -7.05 13.31
CA CYS A 144 4.64 -6.33 14.02
C CYS A 144 5.84 -7.22 14.33
N PHE A 145 5.62 -8.43 14.83
CA PHE A 145 6.71 -9.34 15.17
C PHE A 145 7.39 -9.96 13.94
N ALA A 146 6.72 -10.00 12.79
CA ALA A 146 7.34 -10.40 11.53
C ALA A 146 8.18 -9.27 10.89
N GLU A 147 7.78 -8.02 11.08
CA GLU A 147 8.38 -6.86 10.39
C GLU A 147 9.49 -6.17 11.21
N TYR A 148 9.35 -6.11 12.54
CA TYR A 148 10.22 -5.29 13.38
C TYR A 148 11.10 -6.12 14.31
N ASP A 149 12.41 -6.11 14.05
CA ASP A 149 13.45 -6.69 14.93
C ASP A 149 13.57 -5.94 16.27
N LYS A 150 13.24 -4.65 16.28
CA LYS A 150 13.25 -3.78 17.46
C LYS A 150 11.83 -3.42 17.85
N ALA A 151 11.62 -3.07 19.12
CA ALA A 151 10.31 -2.65 19.60
C ALA A 151 9.73 -1.50 18.75
N PRO A 152 8.51 -1.62 18.22
CA PRO A 152 7.89 -0.57 17.41
C PRO A 152 7.53 0.65 18.27
N SER A 153 7.46 1.81 17.67
CA SER A 153 6.71 2.95 18.20
C SER A 153 5.20 2.67 18.17
N MET A 154 4.42 3.46 18.90
CA MET A 154 2.96 3.37 18.89
C MET A 154 2.40 3.51 17.46
N THR A 155 2.89 4.47 16.70
CA THR A 155 2.45 4.72 15.33
C THR A 155 2.80 3.58 14.38
N GLU A 156 3.98 2.98 14.54
CA GLU A 156 4.36 1.78 13.77
C GLU A 156 3.42 0.63 14.06
N PHE A 157 3.14 0.36 15.34
CA PHE A 157 2.22 -0.69 15.72
C PHE A 157 0.78 -0.45 15.22
N VAL A 158 0.29 0.79 15.29
CA VAL A 158 -1.01 1.17 14.71
C VAL A 158 -1.05 0.85 13.22
N ARG A 159 0.01 1.13 12.46
CA ARG A 159 0.08 0.78 11.02
C ARG A 159 -0.03 -0.74 10.80
N CYS A 160 0.61 -1.56 11.63
CA CYS A 160 0.47 -3.02 11.55
C CYS A 160 -0.98 -3.48 11.71
N CYS A 161 -1.77 -2.78 12.53
CA CYS A 161 -3.18 -3.09 12.78
C CYS A 161 -4.09 -2.68 11.62
N LEU A 162 -3.68 -1.71 10.78
CA LEU A 162 -4.52 -1.22 9.68
C LEU A 162 -4.66 -2.28 8.57
N PRO A 163 -5.82 -2.36 7.92
CA PRO A 163 -6.00 -3.29 6.82
C PRO A 163 -5.20 -2.83 5.61
N THR A 164 -4.56 -3.78 4.93
CA THR A 164 -3.75 -3.47 3.75
C THR A 164 -4.59 -3.58 2.47
N PRO A 165 -4.21 -2.90 1.38
CA PRO A 165 -4.95 -2.98 0.11
C PRO A 165 -5.10 -4.42 -0.40
N GLU A 166 -4.10 -5.27 -0.17
CA GLU A 166 -4.08 -6.67 -0.61
C GLU A 166 -5.19 -7.50 0.05
N GLU A 167 -5.58 -7.17 1.29
CA GLU A 167 -6.70 -7.82 1.98
C GLU A 167 -8.05 -7.58 1.27
N PHE A 168 -8.13 -6.51 0.48
CA PHE A 168 -9.30 -6.18 -0.35
C PHE A 168 -9.13 -6.60 -1.82
N GLY A 169 -8.07 -7.36 -2.14
CA GLY A 169 -7.74 -7.75 -3.52
C GLY A 169 -7.26 -6.59 -4.38
N LEU A 170 -6.81 -5.48 -3.78
CA LEU A 170 -6.20 -4.37 -4.51
C LEU A 170 -4.72 -4.69 -4.76
N PRO A 171 -4.24 -4.59 -6.00
CA PRO A 171 -2.81 -4.75 -6.29
C PRO A 171 -1.97 -3.59 -5.75
N ASP A 172 -0.66 -3.82 -5.60
CA ASP A 172 0.30 -2.74 -5.29
C ASP A 172 0.25 -1.62 -6.36
N SER A 173 0.63 -0.40 -5.97
CA SER A 173 0.60 0.77 -6.86
C SER A 173 1.45 0.56 -8.12
N GLU A 174 2.58 -0.13 -8.01
CA GLU A 174 3.46 -0.40 -9.13
C GLU A 174 2.85 -1.41 -10.10
N ASP A 175 2.30 -2.50 -9.58
CA ASP A 175 1.65 -3.53 -10.40
C ASP A 175 0.36 -3.00 -11.05
N ALA A 176 -0.42 -2.19 -10.32
CA ALA A 176 -1.59 -1.49 -10.83
C ALA A 176 -1.21 -0.54 -11.98
N TYR A 177 -0.13 0.23 -11.82
CA TYR A 177 0.34 1.15 -12.86
C TYR A 177 0.82 0.41 -14.11
N ARG A 178 1.58 -0.68 -13.92
CA ARG A 178 2.04 -1.52 -15.02
C ARG A 178 0.88 -2.11 -15.80
N GLU A 179 -0.13 -2.61 -15.10
CA GLU A 179 -1.34 -3.16 -15.70
C GLU A 179 -2.09 -2.13 -16.55
N VAL A 180 -2.32 -0.91 -16.03
CA VAL A 180 -2.99 0.13 -16.82
C VAL A 180 -2.19 0.54 -18.04
N CYS A 181 -0.86 0.66 -17.94
CA CYS A 181 0.00 0.98 -19.07
C CYS A 181 -0.09 -0.10 -20.17
N CYS A 182 -0.05 -1.38 -19.79
CA CYS A 182 -0.16 -2.50 -20.74
C CYS A 182 -1.53 -2.55 -21.44
N LYS A 183 -2.61 -2.19 -20.74
CA LYS A 183 -3.98 -2.30 -21.25
C LYS A 183 -4.51 -1.00 -21.88
N ALA A 184 -3.81 0.13 -21.72
CA ALA A 184 -4.20 1.46 -22.15
C ALA A 184 -4.55 1.58 -23.64
N HIS A 185 -3.99 0.73 -24.50
CA HIS A 185 -4.27 0.74 -25.95
C HIS A 185 -5.70 0.34 -26.33
N ASN A 186 -6.39 -0.43 -25.48
CA ASN A 186 -7.71 -0.99 -25.75
C ASN A 186 -8.41 -1.41 -24.45
N PRO A 187 -8.62 -0.47 -23.51
CA PRO A 187 -9.06 -0.75 -22.15
C PRO A 187 -10.52 -1.19 -22.07
N ASN A 188 -11.30 -0.94 -23.13
CA ASN A 188 -12.74 -1.21 -23.21
C ASN A 188 -13.06 -2.50 -24.00
N HIS A 189 -12.06 -3.22 -24.49
CA HIS A 189 -12.29 -4.50 -25.18
C HIS A 189 -12.91 -5.51 -24.20
N PRO A 190 -13.93 -6.30 -24.60
CA PRO A 190 -14.60 -7.24 -23.69
C PRO A 190 -13.64 -8.20 -22.96
N GLU A 191 -12.65 -8.74 -23.66
CA GLU A 191 -11.63 -9.64 -23.06
C GLU A 191 -10.71 -8.92 -22.06
N VAL A 192 -10.40 -7.64 -22.31
CA VAL A 192 -9.56 -6.83 -21.43
C VAL A 192 -10.33 -6.45 -20.18
N ILE A 193 -11.62 -6.11 -20.32
CA ILE A 193 -12.52 -5.78 -19.21
C ILE A 193 -12.64 -6.94 -18.23
N ALA A 194 -12.79 -8.17 -18.72
CA ALA A 194 -12.90 -9.35 -17.89
C ALA A 194 -11.61 -9.66 -17.09
N ASN A 195 -10.45 -9.19 -17.58
CA ASN A 195 -9.14 -9.55 -17.04
C ASN A 195 -8.49 -8.46 -16.18
N TRP A 196 -9.21 -7.40 -15.79
CA TRP A 196 -8.67 -6.41 -14.84
C TRP A 196 -8.50 -7.03 -13.45
N SER A 197 -7.35 -6.81 -12.83
CA SER A 197 -7.06 -7.35 -11.48
C SER A 197 -8.05 -6.83 -10.45
N HIS A 198 -8.43 -5.54 -10.55
CA HIS A 198 -9.44 -4.94 -9.70
C HIS A 198 -10.16 -3.77 -10.40
N PRO A 199 -11.47 -3.54 -10.18
CA PRO A 199 -12.19 -2.39 -10.75
C PRO A 199 -11.56 -1.03 -10.43
N ALA A 200 -10.90 -0.90 -9.27
CA ALA A 200 -10.16 0.30 -8.88
C ALA A 200 -9.06 0.64 -9.90
N VAL A 201 -8.36 -0.36 -10.43
CA VAL A 201 -7.28 -0.17 -11.41
C VAL A 201 -7.84 0.39 -12.72
N TYR A 202 -8.94 -0.18 -13.21
CA TYR A 202 -9.63 0.33 -14.41
C TYR A 202 -10.11 1.78 -14.22
N LEU A 203 -10.75 2.08 -13.09
CA LEU A 203 -11.29 3.42 -12.84
C LEU A 203 -10.18 4.46 -12.64
N ALA A 204 -9.07 4.09 -12.01
CA ALA A 204 -7.89 4.94 -11.89
C ALA A 204 -7.28 5.26 -13.26
N GLY A 205 -7.15 4.24 -14.12
CA GLY A 205 -6.68 4.42 -15.49
C GLY A 205 -7.59 5.32 -16.31
N LYS A 206 -8.91 5.12 -16.19
CA LYS A 206 -9.93 5.97 -16.84
C LYS A 206 -9.87 7.42 -16.37
N ALA A 207 -9.71 7.66 -15.07
CA ALA A 207 -9.61 9.00 -14.50
C ALA A 207 -8.32 9.72 -14.91
N THR A 208 -7.23 8.97 -15.04
CA THR A 208 -5.93 9.50 -15.48
C THR A 208 -5.92 9.83 -16.98
N GLY A 209 -6.63 9.04 -17.79
CA GLY A 209 -6.70 9.18 -19.23
C GLY A 209 -5.87 8.11 -19.95
N TRP A 210 -6.54 7.30 -20.76
CA TRP A 210 -5.90 6.16 -21.46
C TRP A 210 -4.83 6.59 -22.46
N HIS A 211 -5.04 7.70 -23.17
CA HIS A 211 -4.06 8.22 -24.12
C HIS A 211 -2.79 8.70 -23.41
N ASP A 212 -2.93 9.42 -22.30
CA ASP A 212 -1.80 9.89 -21.50
C ASP A 212 -0.95 8.73 -20.96
N LEU A 213 -1.62 7.66 -20.50
CA LEU A 213 -0.99 6.42 -20.05
C LEU A 213 -0.26 5.71 -21.19
N GLN A 214 -0.85 5.67 -22.38
CA GLN A 214 -0.24 5.05 -23.56
C GLN A 214 0.98 5.83 -24.07
N CYS A 215 0.91 7.16 -24.05
CA CYS A 215 1.99 8.04 -24.51
C CYS A 215 3.10 8.21 -23.48
N GLY A 216 2.91 7.76 -22.23
CA GLY A 216 3.90 7.88 -21.17
C GLY A 216 4.29 9.34 -20.88
N LEU A 217 3.31 10.25 -20.90
CA LEU A 217 3.58 11.68 -20.69
C LEU A 217 4.17 11.92 -19.28
N SER A 218 4.95 12.99 -19.15
CA SER A 218 5.55 13.36 -17.87
C SER A 218 4.46 13.62 -16.81
N GLY A 219 4.69 13.09 -15.60
CA GLY A 219 3.78 13.25 -14.46
C GLY A 219 2.49 12.42 -14.52
N VAL A 220 2.30 11.57 -15.54
CA VAL A 220 1.14 10.67 -15.63
C VAL A 220 1.10 9.69 -14.45
N ARG A 221 2.26 9.14 -14.06
CA ARG A 221 2.36 8.26 -12.89
C ARG A 221 1.82 8.91 -11.62
N ASN A 222 2.25 10.13 -11.33
CA ASN A 222 1.77 10.87 -10.15
C ASN A 222 0.26 11.16 -10.19
N ARG A 223 -0.32 11.38 -11.38
CA ARG A 223 -1.79 11.53 -11.51
C ARG A 223 -2.49 10.20 -11.25
N PHE A 224 -1.97 9.12 -11.82
CA PHE A 224 -2.47 7.77 -11.60
C PHE A 224 -2.44 7.39 -10.13
N ASP A 225 -1.29 7.54 -9.45
CA ASP A 225 -1.14 7.15 -8.05
C ASP A 225 -2.13 7.90 -7.14
N LYS A 226 -2.37 9.19 -7.40
CA LYS A 226 -3.38 9.97 -6.67
C LYS A 226 -4.80 9.40 -6.85
N HIS A 227 -5.19 9.09 -8.09
CA HIS A 227 -6.50 8.51 -8.37
C HIS A 227 -6.63 7.10 -7.80
N TYR A 228 -5.59 6.29 -7.94
CA TYR A 228 -5.56 4.92 -7.44
C TYR A 228 -5.66 4.89 -5.92
N LEU A 229 -4.86 5.69 -5.21
CA LEU A 229 -4.90 5.80 -3.75
C LEU A 229 -6.28 6.24 -3.24
N GLN A 230 -6.92 7.18 -3.92
CA GLN A 230 -8.29 7.61 -3.58
C GLN A 230 -9.29 6.47 -3.73
N LEU A 231 -9.21 5.70 -4.82
CA LEU A 231 -10.09 4.55 -5.06
C LEU A 231 -9.83 3.40 -4.07
N CYS A 232 -8.57 3.14 -3.72
CA CYS A 232 -8.21 2.18 -2.68
C CYS A 232 -8.87 2.56 -1.36
N ARG A 233 -8.78 3.83 -0.94
CA ARG A 233 -9.45 4.31 0.29
C ARG A 233 -10.96 4.11 0.24
N GLN A 234 -11.60 4.33 -0.91
CA GLN A 234 -13.03 4.09 -1.07
C GLN A 234 -13.38 2.61 -0.91
N VAL A 235 -12.64 1.73 -1.56
CA VAL A 235 -12.83 0.26 -1.45
C VAL A 235 -12.63 -0.21 -0.02
N MET A 236 -11.56 0.24 0.64
CA MET A 236 -11.27 -0.07 2.04
C MET A 236 -12.35 0.47 3.01
N SER A 237 -13.04 1.55 2.65
CA SER A 237 -14.21 2.05 3.38
C SER A 237 -15.53 1.30 3.11
N GLY A 238 -15.49 0.29 2.22
CA GLY A 238 -16.64 -0.56 1.88
C GLY A 238 -17.36 -0.18 0.57
N ALA A 239 -16.83 0.75 -0.22
CA ALA A 239 -17.43 1.12 -1.51
C ALA A 239 -17.25 0.00 -2.55
N ARG A 240 -18.33 -0.37 -3.24
CA ARG A 240 -18.29 -1.33 -4.36
C ARG A 240 -18.08 -0.59 -5.68
N LEU A 241 -16.93 -0.81 -6.31
CA LEU A 241 -16.60 -0.25 -7.61
C LEU A 241 -17.05 -1.19 -8.73
N THR A 242 -17.58 -0.63 -9.83
CA THR A 242 -18.02 -1.40 -11.00
C THR A 242 -17.37 -0.85 -12.28
N ILE A 243 -16.94 -1.76 -13.15
CA ILE A 243 -16.47 -1.41 -14.48
C ILE A 243 -17.70 -1.24 -15.39
N PRO A 244 -17.86 -0.10 -16.08
CA PRO A 244 -18.96 0.08 -17.03
C PRO A 244 -18.85 -0.96 -18.15
N GLN A 245 -19.90 -1.75 -18.37
CA GLN A 245 -19.93 -2.68 -19.49
C GLN A 245 -20.00 -1.89 -20.81
N PRO A 246 -19.24 -2.30 -21.85
CA PRO A 246 -19.37 -1.73 -23.18
C PRO A 246 -20.83 -1.89 -23.61
N ARG A 247 -21.48 -0.78 -23.99
CA ARG A 247 -22.83 -0.85 -24.54
C ARG A 247 -22.76 -1.63 -25.85
N GLU A 248 -23.19 -2.89 -25.84
CA GLU A 248 -23.32 -3.74 -27.03
C GLU A 248 -24.11 -3.06 -28.16
N LYS A 249 -24.95 -2.07 -27.83
CA LYS A 249 -25.85 -1.38 -28.76
C LYS A 249 -25.37 -0.02 -29.26
N ALA A 250 -24.16 0.44 -28.92
CA ALA A 250 -23.64 1.73 -29.42
C ALA A 250 -22.82 1.60 -30.73
N LEU A 251 -22.48 0.37 -31.12
CA LEU A 251 -21.82 0.07 -32.38
C LEU A 251 -22.77 -0.77 -33.24
N GLU A 252 -23.83 -0.15 -33.75
CA GLU A 252 -24.36 -0.66 -35.02
C GLU A 252 -23.18 -0.67 -36.01
N GLN A 253 -22.94 -1.86 -36.53
CA GLN A 253 -21.66 -2.29 -37.03
C GLN A 253 -21.27 -1.49 -38.28
N HIS A 254 -20.18 -0.74 -38.22
CA HIS A 254 -19.40 -0.44 -39.42
C HIS A 254 -18.62 -1.71 -39.81
N GLN A 255 -19.29 -2.69 -40.41
CA GLN A 255 -18.57 -3.78 -41.06
C GLN A 255 -17.81 -3.21 -42.28
N ASN A 256 -16.48 -3.31 -42.23
CA ASN A 256 -15.58 -3.19 -43.38
C ASN A 256 -15.55 -1.83 -44.10
N GLY A 257 -15.41 -0.71 -43.36
CA GLY A 257 -15.06 0.59 -43.97
C GLY A 257 -16.05 1.15 -44.99
N ARG A 258 -17.23 0.50 -45.14
CA ARG A 258 -18.35 1.04 -45.88
C ARG A 258 -19.27 1.70 -44.86
N SER A 259 -19.47 3.00 -45.03
CA SER A 259 -20.57 3.71 -44.40
C SER A 259 -21.83 2.87 -44.60
N VAL A 260 -22.45 2.42 -43.50
CA VAL A 260 -23.82 1.90 -43.53
C VAL A 260 -24.71 3.10 -43.77
N ARG A 261 -24.71 3.56 -45.02
CA ARG A 261 -25.79 4.37 -45.54
C ARG A 261 -27.01 3.50 -45.40
N THR A 262 -27.95 3.88 -44.54
CA THR A 262 -29.18 3.11 -44.37
C THR A 262 -29.80 2.85 -45.75
N GLU A 263 -30.35 1.66 -45.99
CA GLU A 263 -30.93 1.30 -47.30
C GLU A 263 -31.94 2.37 -47.78
N HIS A 264 -32.58 3.04 -46.82
CA HIS A 264 -33.42 4.22 -47.03
C HIS A 264 -32.63 5.38 -47.64
N GLU A 265 -31.57 5.89 -47.01
CA GLU A 265 -30.73 6.98 -47.54
C GLU A 265 -30.15 6.68 -48.92
N LYS A 266 -29.81 5.41 -49.19
CA LYS A 266 -29.35 4.98 -50.51
C LYS A 266 -30.48 5.12 -51.53
N ARG A 267 -31.68 4.62 -51.23
CA ARG A 267 -32.86 4.76 -52.09
C ARG A 267 -33.25 6.22 -52.32
N THR A 268 -33.20 7.07 -51.30
CA THR A 268 -33.54 8.50 -51.45
C THR A 268 -32.56 9.19 -52.39
N ALA A 269 -31.26 8.90 -52.28
CA ALA A 269 -30.28 9.46 -53.20
C ALA A 269 -30.34 8.84 -54.60
N GLN A 270 -30.67 7.55 -54.71
CA GLN A 270 -30.90 6.92 -56.02
C GLN A 270 -32.06 7.60 -56.74
N SER A 271 -33.19 7.79 -56.04
CA SER A 271 -34.37 8.50 -56.54
C SER A 271 -34.05 9.95 -56.93
N TYR A 272 -33.31 10.68 -56.10
CA TYR A 272 -32.89 12.04 -56.41
C TYR A 272 -31.97 12.12 -57.64
N LEU A 273 -31.05 11.17 -57.79
CA LEU A 273 -30.20 11.06 -58.97
C LEU A 273 -30.99 10.73 -60.23
N ASP A 274 -31.97 9.84 -60.15
CA ASP A 274 -32.83 9.48 -61.28
C ASP A 274 -33.73 10.65 -61.69
N GLN A 275 -34.22 11.42 -60.72
CA GLN A 275 -34.96 12.66 -60.96
C GLN A 275 -34.09 13.70 -61.68
N LEU A 276 -32.84 13.92 -61.24
CA LEU A 276 -31.90 14.83 -61.90
C LEU A 276 -31.53 14.36 -63.31
N LYS A 277 -31.31 13.06 -63.51
CA LYS A 277 -31.03 12.50 -64.85
C LYS A 277 -32.19 12.68 -65.83
N SER A 278 -33.41 12.53 -65.33
CA SER A 278 -34.63 12.78 -66.12
C SER A 278 -34.76 14.25 -66.51
N GLN A 279 -34.53 15.17 -65.57
CA GLN A 279 -34.55 16.62 -65.86
C GLN A 279 -33.46 17.06 -66.85
N LEU A 280 -32.31 16.40 -66.83
CA LEU A 280 -31.18 16.68 -67.72
C LEU A 280 -31.26 15.91 -69.05
N GLY A 281 -32.35 15.19 -69.32
CA GLY A 281 -32.58 14.51 -70.62
C GLY A 281 -31.64 13.33 -70.91
N MET A 282 -30.95 12.78 -69.90
CA MET A 282 -30.04 11.65 -70.07
C MET A 282 -30.82 10.33 -70.12
N ARG A 283 -31.36 9.99 -71.29
CA ARG A 283 -32.05 8.71 -71.55
C ARG A 283 -31.02 7.60 -71.78
N HIS A 284 -31.20 6.49 -71.05
CA HIS A 284 -30.37 5.27 -71.06
C HIS A 284 -29.91 4.87 -72.47
N GLY A 285 -28.60 4.81 -72.68
CA GLY A 285 -28.02 4.16 -73.85
C GLY A 285 -28.41 2.68 -73.86
N ASN A 286 -29.19 2.31 -74.87
CA ASN A 286 -29.54 0.98 -75.37
C ASN A 286 -29.01 -0.23 -74.58
N THR A 287 -29.95 -0.98 -74.00
CA THR A 287 -29.92 -2.44 -74.04
C THR A 287 -29.99 -2.89 -75.50
N SER A 288 -28.88 -3.35 -76.07
CA SER A 288 -28.91 -4.15 -77.30
C SER A 288 -29.49 -5.53 -76.97
N GLN A 289 -30.69 -5.79 -77.49
CA GLN A 289 -31.24 -7.13 -77.67
C GLN A 289 -31.06 -7.51 -79.15
N ASP A 290 -30.50 -8.70 -79.35
CA ASP A 290 -30.35 -9.52 -80.57
C ASP A 290 -29.56 -9.00 -81.78
#